data_AF-A0A4R6ESZ0-F1
#
_entry.id   AF-A0A4R6ESZ0-F1
#
_cell.length_a   1.000
_cell.length_b   1.000
_cell.length_c   1.000
_cell.angle_alpha   90.00
_cell.angle_beta   90.00
_cell.angle_gamma   90.00
#
_symmetry.space_group_name_H-M   'P 1'
#
loop_
_entity.id
_entity.type
_entity.pdbx_description
1 polymer ?
#
loop_
_entity_poly.entity_id
_entity_poly.type
_entity_poly.pdbx_seq_one_letter_code
_entity_poly.pdbx_strand_id
1 'polypeptide(L)'
;MNHPNDHDLAALRFNAAARDLEHIVRHIAARCIVQQVPLTWRLLHAIEAEALADLGCASRHDALMLGLFQRPDDLPYPETDESVDFGSSNALPAVFAFAVSTYEEAERTASQAAAGRATDVAGRRARSWGG
;
A
#
# COMPACT_ATOMS: atom_id res chain seq x y z
N MET A 1 -13.79 37.50 -2.68
CA MET A 1 -12.87 37.29 -1.54
C MET A 1 -12.70 35.80 -1.35
N ASN A 2 -11.52 35.25 -1.66
CA ASN A 2 -11.19 33.86 -1.34
C ASN A 2 -10.89 33.79 0.16
N HIS A 3 -11.63 32.96 0.90
CA HIS A 3 -11.42 32.77 2.33
C HIS A 3 -10.28 31.74 2.53
N PRO A 4 -9.08 32.16 2.95
CA PRO A 4 -7.96 31.23 3.18
C PRO A 4 -8.33 30.09 4.16
N ASN A 5 -9.19 30.39 5.14
CA ASN A 5 -9.69 29.42 6.12
C ASN A 5 -10.43 28.21 5.52
N ASP A 6 -11.18 28.37 4.43
CA ASP A 6 -11.89 27.24 3.80
C ASP A 6 -10.93 26.30 3.08
N HIS A 7 -9.87 26.85 2.47
CA HIS A 7 -8.85 26.06 1.80
C HIS A 7 -8.01 25.28 2.80
N ASP A 8 -7.63 25.90 3.92
CA ASP A 8 -6.91 25.22 5.01
C ASP A 8 -7.76 24.10 5.63
N LEU A 9 -9.07 24.33 5.83
CA LEU A 9 -9.98 23.30 6.34
C LEU A 9 -10.16 22.14 5.34
N ALA A 10 -10.25 22.44 4.04
CA ALA A 10 -10.31 21.43 2.99
C ALA A 10 -9.00 20.61 2.92
N ALA A 11 -7.84 21.27 3.03
CA ALA A 11 -6.54 20.61 3.06
C ALA A 11 -6.37 19.69 4.28
N LEU A 12 -6.83 20.12 5.46
CA LEU A 12 -6.81 19.29 6.67
C LEU A 12 -7.72 18.06 6.53
N ARG A 13 -8.91 18.21 5.95
CA ARG A 13 -9.83 17.10 5.66
C ARG A 13 -9.23 16.11 4.66
N PHE A 14 -8.60 16.62 3.61
CA PHE A 14 -7.91 15.80 2.63
C PHE A 14 -6.76 15.00 3.26
N ASN A 15 -5.93 15.64 4.10
CA ASN A 15 -4.83 14.97 4.78
C ASN A 15 -5.32 13.91 5.77
N ALA A 16 -6.43 14.18 6.49
CA ALA A 16 -7.06 13.17 7.34
C ALA A 16 -7.54 11.96 6.52
N ALA A 17 -8.26 12.20 5.42
CA ALA A 17 -8.73 11.14 4.51
C ALA A 17 -7.56 10.34 3.91
N ALA A 18 -6.46 10.99 3.54
CA ALA A 18 -5.27 10.33 3.00
C ALA A 18 -4.60 9.40 4.03
N ARG A 19 -4.53 9.83 5.30
CA ARG A 19 -4.00 8.99 6.39
C ARG A 19 -4.90 7.81 6.71
N ASP A 20 -6.22 8.04 6.73
CA ASP A 20 -7.20 6.96 6.92
C ASP A 20 -7.08 5.93 5.80
N LEU A 21 -6.98 6.40 4.55
CA LEU A 21 -6.77 5.55 3.38
C LEU A 21 -5.48 4.73 3.48
N GLU A 22 -4.36 5.36 3.85
CA GLU A 22 -3.09 4.65 4.04
C GLU A 22 -3.23 3.54 5.09
N HIS A 23 -3.90 3.82 6.21
CA HIS A 23 -4.09 2.84 7.28
C HIS A 23 -4.95 1.65 6.83
N ILE A 24 -6.04 1.93 6.11
CA ILE A 24 -6.95 0.91 5.56
C ILE A 24 -6.19 0.03 4.55
N VAL A 25 -5.52 0.64 3.58
CA VAL A 25 -4.76 -0.10 2.55
C VAL A 25 -3.68 -0.97 3.19
N ARG A 26 -2.93 -0.44 4.16
CA ARG A 26 -1.90 -1.20 4.87
C ARG A 26 -2.51 -2.39 5.63
N HIS A 27 -3.67 -2.22 6.24
CA HIS A 27 -4.38 -3.31 6.93
C HIS A 27 -4.80 -4.42 5.95
N ILE A 28 -5.43 -4.06 4.83
CA ILE A 28 -5.85 -5.01 3.79
C ILE A 28 -4.64 -5.73 3.20
N ALA A 29 -3.59 -4.99 2.81
CA ALA A 29 -2.37 -5.54 2.25
C ALA A 29 -1.65 -6.49 3.21
N ALA A 30 -1.56 -6.14 4.51
CA ALA A 30 -0.97 -7.01 5.53
C ALA A 30 -1.69 -8.36 5.61
N ARG A 31 -3.03 -8.36 5.51
CA ARG A 31 -3.83 -9.59 5.48
C ARG A 31 -3.49 -10.47 4.26
N CYS A 32 -3.25 -9.87 3.10
CA CYS A 32 -2.88 -10.59 1.87
C CYS A 32 -1.45 -11.13 1.92
N ILE A 33 -0.51 -10.37 2.52
CA ILE A 33 0.87 -10.80 2.75
C ILE A 33 0.94 -12.02 3.67
N VAL A 34 0.15 -12.02 4.76
CA VAL A 34 0.05 -13.18 5.67
C VAL A 34 -0.50 -14.41 4.94
N GLN A 35 -1.38 -14.23 3.97
CA GLN A 35 -1.89 -15.29 3.09
C GLN A 35 -0.91 -15.71 1.98
N GLN A 36 0.27 -15.08 1.91
CA GLN A 36 1.32 -15.36 0.91
C GLN A 36 0.82 -15.18 -0.55
N VAL A 37 -0.15 -14.30 -0.77
CA VAL A 37 -0.66 -14.01 -2.11
C VAL A 37 0.26 -13.00 -2.80
N PRO A 38 0.79 -13.31 -4.01
CA PRO A 38 1.61 -12.36 -4.75
C PRO A 38 0.80 -11.13 -5.15
N LEU A 39 1.46 -9.98 -5.26
CA LEU A 39 0.82 -8.75 -5.70
C LEU A 39 0.56 -8.81 -7.22
N THR A 40 -0.68 -9.13 -7.59
CA THR A 40 -1.16 -9.15 -8.97
C THR A 40 -2.03 -7.93 -9.27
N TRP A 41 -2.19 -7.59 -10.55
CA TRP A 41 -3.04 -6.46 -10.95
C TRP A 41 -4.48 -6.62 -10.45
N ARG A 42 -5.05 -7.82 -10.58
CA ARG A 42 -6.38 -8.12 -10.06
C ARG A 42 -6.48 -7.94 -8.54
N LEU A 43 -5.45 -8.31 -7.79
CA LEU A 43 -5.40 -8.08 -6.34
C LEU A 43 -5.29 -6.59 -6.02
N LEU A 44 -4.50 -5.84 -6.80
CA LEU A 44 -4.34 -4.40 -6.62
C LEU A 44 -5.67 -3.65 -6.81
N HIS A 45 -6.44 -3.99 -7.84
CA HIS A 45 -7.79 -3.46 -8.06
C HIS A 45 -8.76 -3.86 -6.96
N ALA A 46 -8.66 -5.10 -6.45
CA ALA A 46 -9.48 -5.55 -5.33
C ALA A 46 -9.18 -4.75 -4.05
N ILE A 47 -7.90 -4.50 -3.75
CA ILE A 47 -7.47 -3.66 -2.61
C ILE A 47 -7.99 -2.23 -2.78
N GLU A 48 -7.94 -1.65 -3.98
CA GLU A 48 -8.49 -0.31 -4.25
C GLU A 48 -9.99 -0.23 -4.00
N ALA A 49 -10.76 -1.16 -4.57
CA ALA A 49 -12.21 -1.20 -4.39
C ALA A 49 -12.60 -1.39 -2.91
N GLU A 50 -11.91 -2.29 -2.19
CA GLU A 50 -12.13 -2.52 -0.76
C GLU A 50 -11.75 -1.27 0.06
N ALA A 51 -10.59 -0.66 -0.20
CA ALA A 51 -10.13 0.52 0.53
C ALA A 51 -11.03 1.75 0.32
N LEU A 52 -11.52 1.98 -0.89
CA LEU A 52 -12.44 3.09 -1.18
C LEU A 52 -13.81 2.87 -0.56
N ALA A 53 -14.30 1.61 -0.53
CA ALA A 53 -15.54 1.26 0.16
C ALA A 53 -15.41 1.48 1.68
N ASP A 54 -14.32 0.98 2.27
CA ASP A 54 -14.05 1.12 3.71
C ASP A 54 -13.84 2.58 4.12
N LEU A 55 -13.15 3.38 3.30
CA LEU A 55 -12.99 4.82 3.54
C LEU A 55 -14.34 5.56 3.52
N GLY A 56 -15.21 5.21 2.57
CA GLY A 56 -16.56 5.75 2.49
C GLY A 56 -17.43 5.40 3.71
N CYS A 57 -17.28 4.17 4.23
CA CYS A 57 -17.95 3.73 5.45
C CYS A 57 -17.37 4.36 6.73
N ALA A 58 -16.05 4.49 6.84
CA ALA A 58 -15.35 4.92 8.06
C ALA A 58 -15.50 6.43 8.33
N SER A 59 -15.33 7.25 7.30
CA SER A 59 -15.07 8.68 7.53
C SER A 59 -16.22 9.61 7.12
N ARG A 60 -17.38 9.06 6.72
CA ARG A 60 -18.56 9.81 6.22
C ARG A 60 -18.17 10.92 5.24
N HIS A 61 -17.15 10.67 4.42
CA HIS A 61 -16.67 11.65 3.46
C HIS A 61 -17.68 11.81 2.33
N ASP A 62 -17.93 13.05 1.91
CA ASP A 62 -18.75 13.33 0.73
C ASP A 62 -18.15 12.67 -0.52
N ALA A 63 -19.01 12.22 -1.44
CA ALA A 63 -18.60 11.53 -2.67
C ALA A 63 -17.58 12.33 -3.50
N LEU A 64 -17.64 13.67 -3.43
CA LEU A 64 -16.67 14.57 -4.06
C LEU A 64 -15.25 14.44 -3.49
N MET A 65 -15.11 14.20 -2.19
CA MET A 65 -13.81 14.01 -1.54
C MET A 65 -13.25 12.62 -1.85
N LEU A 66 -14.10 11.58 -1.90
CA LEU A 66 -13.70 10.23 -2.28
C LEU A 66 -13.23 10.16 -3.74
N GLY A 67 -13.88 10.92 -4.64
CA GLY A 67 -13.49 11.04 -6.04
C GLY A 67 -12.09 11.60 -6.28
N LEU A 68 -11.50 12.30 -5.30
CA LEU A 68 -10.11 12.78 -5.39
C LEU A 68 -9.07 11.65 -5.21
N PHE A 69 -9.46 10.55 -4.57
CA PHE A 69 -8.61 9.38 -4.38
C PHE A 69 -8.85 8.30 -5.43
N GLN A 70 -9.90 8.43 -6.22
CA GLN A 70 -10.18 7.53 -7.32
C GLN A 70 -9.12 7.66 -8.40
N ARG A 71 -8.83 6.52 -9.03
CA ARG A 71 -7.98 6.46 -10.22
C ARG A 71 -8.46 7.45 -11.30
N PRO A 72 -7.53 8.19 -11.95
CA PRO A 72 -7.85 8.89 -13.19
C PRO A 72 -8.21 7.89 -14.30
N ASP A 73 -9.39 8.06 -14.89
CA ASP A 73 -9.97 7.15 -15.91
C ASP A 73 -9.08 7.02 -17.17
N ASP A 74 -8.20 8.00 -17.39
CA ASP A 74 -7.34 8.14 -18.58
C ASP A 74 -6.19 7.12 -18.66
N LEU A 75 -5.92 6.38 -17.57
CA LEU A 75 -4.86 5.37 -17.49
C LEU A 75 -5.44 3.94 -17.46
N PRO A 76 -5.32 3.17 -18.55
CA PRO A 76 -5.75 1.77 -18.57
C PRO A 76 -4.71 0.93 -17.80
N TYR A 77 -5.04 0.54 -16.57
CA TYR A 77 -4.29 -0.49 -15.86
C TYR A 77 -4.88 -1.85 -16.20
N PRO A 78 -4.05 -2.88 -16.43
CA PRO A 78 -4.55 -4.22 -16.71
C PRO A 78 -5.33 -4.78 -15.51
N GLU A 79 -6.28 -5.68 -15.77
CA GLU A 79 -7.10 -6.37 -14.76
C GLU A 79 -6.73 -7.87 -14.68
N THR A 80 -5.48 -8.20 -14.99
CA THR A 80 -4.99 -9.59 -15.10
C THR A 80 -4.47 -10.13 -13.77
N ASP A 81 -4.31 -11.45 -13.67
CA ASP A 81 -3.58 -12.10 -12.56
C ASP A 81 -2.05 -12.04 -12.73
N GLU A 82 -1.56 -11.19 -13.64
CA GLU A 82 -0.13 -10.99 -13.81
C GLU A 82 0.45 -10.19 -12.64
N SER A 83 1.72 -10.44 -12.34
CA SER A 83 2.47 -9.67 -11.36
C SER A 83 2.44 -8.19 -11.72
N VAL A 84 2.24 -7.35 -10.71
CA VAL A 84 2.20 -5.90 -10.89
C VAL A 84 3.57 -5.39 -11.34
N ASP A 85 3.59 -4.64 -12.43
CA ASP A 85 4.76 -3.88 -12.91
C ASP A 85 4.30 -2.51 -13.44
N PHE A 86 4.63 -1.44 -12.72
CA PHE A 86 4.20 -0.08 -13.08
C PHE A 86 5.06 0.57 -14.18
N GLY A 87 6.15 -0.07 -14.61
CA GLY A 87 7.07 0.47 -15.60
C GLY A 87 7.53 1.90 -15.26
N SER A 88 7.43 2.82 -16.22
CA SER A 88 7.78 4.24 -16.10
C SER A 88 6.58 5.17 -15.83
N SER A 89 5.45 4.64 -15.37
CA SER A 89 4.24 5.44 -15.13
C SER A 89 4.46 6.47 -14.03
N ASN A 90 4.34 7.76 -14.37
CA ASN A 90 4.63 8.88 -13.47
C ASN A 90 3.41 9.36 -12.66
N ALA A 91 2.24 8.74 -12.84
CA ALA A 91 1.03 9.03 -12.10
C ALA A 91 0.38 7.71 -11.64
N LEU A 92 0.45 7.45 -10.34
CA LEU A 92 -0.17 6.29 -9.71
C LEU A 92 -1.27 6.76 -8.75
N PRO A 93 -2.43 6.08 -8.72
CA PRO A 93 -3.40 6.25 -7.65
C PRO A 93 -2.73 6.05 -6.29
N ALA A 94 -3.11 6.86 -5.30
CA ALA A 94 -2.52 6.81 -3.96
C ALA A 94 -2.63 5.40 -3.35
N VAL A 95 -3.76 4.73 -3.56
CA VAL A 95 -4.00 3.36 -3.08
C VAL A 95 -2.96 2.38 -3.64
N PHE A 96 -2.64 2.48 -4.93
CA PHE A 96 -1.66 1.60 -5.56
C PHE A 96 -0.27 1.83 -4.97
N ALA A 97 0.14 3.09 -4.80
CA ALA A 97 1.42 3.44 -4.20
C ALA A 97 1.54 2.90 -2.75
N PHE A 98 0.48 2.97 -1.95
CA PHE A 98 0.48 2.45 -0.58
C PHE A 98 0.52 0.92 -0.53
N ALA A 99 -0.25 0.24 -1.39
CA ALA A 99 -0.25 -1.22 -1.46
C ALA A 99 1.15 -1.74 -1.83
N VAL A 100 1.77 -1.16 -2.85
CA VAL A 100 3.09 -1.56 -3.35
C VAL A 100 4.17 -1.32 -2.29
N SER A 101 4.19 -0.12 -1.70
CA SER A 101 5.11 0.20 -0.61
C SER A 101 5.01 -0.80 0.54
N THR A 102 3.78 -1.22 0.90
CA THR A 102 3.54 -2.19 1.97
C THR A 102 4.09 -3.59 1.62
N TYR A 103 3.92 -4.02 0.38
CA TYR A 103 4.45 -5.29 -0.11
C TYR A 103 6.00 -5.28 -0.19
N GLU A 104 6.58 -4.21 -0.74
CA GLU A 104 8.04 -4.05 -0.80
C GLU A 104 8.69 -4.01 0.60
N GLU A 105 8.05 -3.32 1.55
CA GLU A 105 8.47 -3.32 2.95
C GLU A 105 8.47 -4.74 3.53
N ALA A 106 7.41 -5.52 3.29
CA ALA A 106 7.32 -6.89 3.78
C ALA A 106 8.37 -7.81 3.16
N GLU A 107 8.63 -7.71 1.86
CA GLU A 107 9.70 -8.46 1.18
C GLU A 107 11.08 -8.11 1.73
N ARG A 108 11.33 -6.81 1.99
CA ARG A 108 12.57 -6.33 2.59
C ARG A 108 12.75 -6.88 4.01
N THR A 109 11.71 -6.84 4.84
CA THR A 109 11.73 -7.41 6.19
C THR A 109 11.95 -8.92 6.18
N ALA A 110 11.30 -9.65 5.28
CA ALA A 110 11.49 -11.10 5.12
C ALA A 110 12.93 -11.44 4.72
N SER A 111 13.51 -10.69 3.79
CA SER A 111 14.89 -10.85 3.33
C SER A 111 15.91 -10.58 4.45
N GLN A 112 15.69 -9.53 5.25
CA GLN A 112 16.53 -9.22 6.42
C GLN A 112 16.45 -10.31 7.50
N ALA A 113 15.25 -10.84 7.77
CA ALA A 113 15.05 -11.92 8.73
C ALA A 113 15.71 -13.25 8.27
N ALA A 114 15.76 -13.49 6.96
CA ALA A 114 16.47 -14.63 6.39
C ALA A 114 18.00 -14.45 6.49
N ALA A 115 18.52 -13.26 6.18
CA ALA A 115 19.95 -12.94 6.29
C ALA A 115 20.44 -13.06 7.75
N GLY A 116 19.71 -12.51 8.72
CA GLY A 116 20.05 -12.62 10.14
C GLY A 116 20.14 -14.07 10.63
N ARG A 117 19.23 -14.94 10.16
CA ARG A 117 19.27 -16.39 10.46
C ARG A 117 20.48 -17.07 9.85
N ALA A 118 20.87 -16.74 8.61
CA ALA A 118 22.03 -17.32 7.96
C ALA A 118 23.34 -16.97 8.71
N THR A 119 23.49 -15.72 9.16
CA THR A 119 24.65 -15.25 9.91
C THR A 119 24.78 -15.95 11.27
N ASP A 120 23.66 -16.13 11.98
CA ASP A 120 23.63 -16.83 13.28
C ASP A 120 23.98 -18.32 13.14
N VAL A 121 23.49 -19.00 12.09
CA VAL A 121 23.87 -20.39 11.78
C VAL A 121 25.36 -20.52 11.46
N ALA A 122 25.91 -19.60 10.66
CA ALA A 122 27.34 -19.58 10.34
C ALA A 122 28.21 -19.34 11.59
N GLY A 123 27.81 -18.41 12.46
CA GLY A 123 28.51 -18.14 13.72
C GLY A 123 28.48 -19.30 14.71
N ARG A 124 27.40 -20.09 14.76
CA ARG A 124 27.35 -21.32 15.56
C ARG A 124 28.28 -22.41 15.03
N ARG A 125 28.35 -22.60 13.71
CA ARG A 125 29.26 -23.59 13.09
C ARG A 125 30.73 -23.24 13.28
N ALA A 126 31.10 -21.97 13.24
CA ALA A 126 32.47 -21.53 13.51
C ALA A 126 32.93 -21.83 14.95
N ARG A 127 32.00 -21.79 15.91
CA ARG A 127 32.27 -22.09 17.32
C ARG A 127 32.34 -23.58 17.65
N SER A 128 31.86 -24.47 16.78
CA SER A 128 31.82 -25.91 17.07
C SER A 128 33.03 -26.70 16.54
N TRP A 129 34.04 -26.03 15.96
CA TRP A 129 35.23 -26.66 15.36
C TRP A 129 36.55 -26.20 15.98
N GLY A 130 36.52 -25.43 17.07
CA GLY A 130 37.70 -25.02 17.83
C GLY A 130 37.73 -25.72 19.19
N GLY A 131 38.21 -26.96 19.22
CA GLY A 131 38.39 -27.77 20.44
C GLY A 131 39.33 -28.93 20.16
#